data_AF-A0A9D9C2R1-F1
#
_entry.id   AF-A0A9D9C2R1-F1
#
_cell.length_a   1.000
_cell.length_b   1.000
_cell.length_c   1.000
_cell.angle_alpha   90.00
_cell.angle_beta   90.00
_cell.angle_gamma   90.00
#
_symmetry.space_group_name_H-M   'P 1'
#
loop_
_entity.id
_entity.type
_entity.pdbx_description
1 polymer ?
#
loop_
_entity_poly.entity_id
_entity_poly.type
_entity_poly.pdbx_seq_one_letter_code
_entity_poly.pdbx_strand_id
1 'polypeptide(L)'
;MMMAADSIPDKMHISLKGKRAVYKSEMMMYEMLLQCNWERPLYVAKTVGKDNYGNLGDYFVQEGLANRITPFNTAKSGKNIDTEKMYENLMTRFAFGGIDKPGIYLDETVMRMCGTHRRVFSMLATRLVQEGKLDKAANVVEKAEKVIPPTTVPHSYGSGSLELARVWNTLGKKQEATDIVYPVAIQATEYIDWYLSLPNKILLISEKECFYYLYQLHAAVAILQSAGSDKAMELNKQLDVYNQLIQRRLYGSVGMSLDADDIEEESYEDDTV
;
A
#
# COMPACT_ATOMS: atom_id res chain seq x y z
N MET A 1 -24.34 -13.07 -3.21
CA MET A 1 -23.38 -14.19 -3.23
C MET A 1 -23.78 -15.05 -4.42
N MET A 2 -23.01 -15.40 -5.46
CA MET A 2 -21.59 -15.31 -5.83
C MET A 2 -21.31 -14.24 -6.92
N MET A 3 -20.07 -14.04 -7.39
CA MET A 3 -19.78 -13.20 -8.58
C MET A 3 -19.48 -14.09 -9.80
N ALA A 4 -20.31 -14.02 -10.84
CA ALA A 4 -20.42 -14.98 -11.97
C ALA A 4 -20.58 -14.25 -13.34
N ALA A 5 -20.77 -14.89 -14.51
CA ALA A 5 -21.86 -15.81 -14.94
C ALA A 5 -21.34 -16.80 -16.03
N ASP A 6 -21.69 -18.10 -16.07
CA ASP A 6 -23.04 -18.65 -16.36
C ASP A 6 -23.45 -19.89 -15.53
N SER A 7 -22.56 -20.50 -14.77
CA SER A 7 -22.82 -21.60 -13.83
C SER A 7 -21.59 -21.82 -12.94
N ILE A 8 -21.73 -22.56 -11.84
CA ILE A 8 -20.55 -23.03 -11.09
C ILE A 8 -19.73 -23.92 -12.04
N PRO A 9 -18.43 -23.66 -12.23
CA PRO A 9 -17.62 -24.53 -13.06
C PRO A 9 -17.54 -25.94 -12.47
N ASP A 10 -17.54 -26.96 -13.34
CA ASP A 10 -17.47 -28.36 -12.93
C ASP A 10 -16.23 -28.67 -12.09
N LYS A 11 -15.15 -27.91 -12.29
CA LYS A 11 -13.86 -28.11 -11.62
C LYS A 11 -13.18 -26.78 -11.29
N MET A 12 -12.56 -26.74 -10.13
CA MET A 12 -11.65 -25.68 -9.71
C MET A 12 -10.20 -26.17 -9.87
N HIS A 13 -9.38 -25.45 -10.64
CA HIS A 13 -8.00 -25.84 -10.92
C HIS A 13 -7.03 -25.12 -9.98
N ILE A 14 -6.50 -25.86 -9.00
CA ILE A 14 -5.47 -25.36 -8.08
C ILE A 14 -4.12 -25.89 -8.55
N SER A 15 -3.27 -24.99 -9.06
CA SER A 15 -1.92 -25.36 -9.49
C SER A 15 -1.02 -25.59 -8.29
N LEU A 16 -0.32 -26.72 -8.24
CA LEU A 16 0.74 -27.00 -7.27
C LEU A 16 2.15 -26.75 -7.86
N LYS A 17 2.24 -26.16 -9.07
CA LYS A 17 3.51 -25.90 -9.73
C LYS A 17 4.40 -25.02 -8.85
N GLY A 18 5.67 -25.41 -8.71
CA GLY A 18 6.66 -24.71 -7.88
C GLY A 18 6.63 -25.08 -6.40
N LYS A 19 5.67 -25.90 -5.96
CA LYS A 19 5.67 -26.43 -4.59
C LYS A 19 6.46 -27.72 -4.50
N ARG A 20 7.27 -27.84 -3.44
CA ARG A 20 8.01 -29.06 -3.09
C ARG A 20 7.19 -30.03 -2.26
N ALA A 21 6.23 -29.51 -1.49
CA ALA A 21 5.34 -30.28 -0.64
C ALA A 21 4.00 -29.54 -0.46
N VAL A 22 2.97 -30.27 -0.07
CA VAL A 22 1.71 -29.72 0.43
C VAL A 22 1.66 -29.97 1.93
N TYR A 23 1.61 -28.90 2.72
CA TYR A 23 1.62 -29.01 4.18
C TYR A 23 0.22 -29.30 4.73
N LYS A 24 0.14 -29.79 5.98
CA LYS A 24 -1.12 -30.14 6.64
C LYS A 24 -2.13 -28.98 6.64
N SER A 25 -1.67 -27.75 6.85
CA SER A 25 -2.52 -26.55 6.80
C SER A 25 -3.19 -26.37 5.44
N GLU A 26 -2.48 -26.61 4.35
CA GLU A 26 -3.01 -26.49 2.99
C GLU A 26 -3.96 -27.63 2.65
N MET A 27 -3.63 -28.86 3.06
CA MET A 27 -4.53 -30.01 2.92
C MET A 27 -5.86 -29.77 3.64
N MET A 28 -5.83 -29.19 4.85
CA MET A 28 -7.04 -28.82 5.57
C MET A 28 -7.86 -27.76 4.82
N MET A 29 -7.22 -26.75 4.22
CA MET A 29 -7.93 -25.76 3.40
C MET A 29 -8.61 -26.42 2.19
N TYR A 30 -7.95 -27.35 1.51
CA TYR A 30 -8.53 -28.06 0.37
C TYR A 30 -9.68 -28.97 0.79
N GLU A 31 -9.55 -29.69 1.92
CA GLU A 31 -10.63 -30.50 2.47
C GLU A 31 -11.86 -29.65 2.83
N MET A 32 -11.65 -28.51 3.49
CA MET A 32 -12.74 -27.57 3.79
C MET A 32 -13.44 -27.07 2.52
N LEU A 33 -12.68 -26.81 1.45
CA LEU A 33 -13.25 -26.41 0.15
C LEU A 33 -14.05 -27.52 -0.50
N LEU A 34 -13.57 -28.77 -0.44
CA LEU A 34 -14.29 -29.94 -0.96
C LEU A 34 -15.63 -30.15 -0.25
N GLN A 35 -15.71 -29.86 1.05
CA GLN A 35 -16.92 -30.08 1.86
C GLN A 35 -17.86 -28.86 1.92
N CYS A 36 -17.45 -27.67 1.47
CA CYS A 36 -18.23 -26.44 1.74
C CYS A 36 -19.55 -26.33 0.97
N ASN A 37 -19.68 -27.03 -0.17
CA ASN A 37 -20.84 -27.00 -1.08
C ASN A 37 -21.32 -25.58 -1.46
N TRP A 38 -20.48 -24.55 -1.26
CA TRP A 38 -20.80 -23.13 -1.43
C TRP A 38 -22.03 -22.63 -0.65
N GLU A 39 -22.54 -23.39 0.31
CA GLU A 39 -23.67 -22.99 1.18
C GLU A 39 -23.24 -21.94 2.20
N ARG A 40 -22.03 -22.11 2.75
CA ARG A 40 -21.39 -21.16 3.67
C ARG A 40 -20.11 -20.62 3.04
N PRO A 41 -19.95 -19.29 2.92
CA PRO A 41 -18.71 -18.69 2.47
C PRO A 41 -17.50 -19.07 3.32
N LEU A 42 -16.41 -19.41 2.65
CA LEU A 42 -15.10 -19.46 3.26
C LEU A 42 -14.35 -18.16 2.95
N TYR A 43 -13.72 -17.61 3.98
CA TYR A 43 -12.93 -16.38 3.88
C TYR A 43 -11.52 -16.63 4.41
N VAL A 44 -10.56 -15.94 3.80
CA VAL A 44 -9.19 -15.83 4.29
C VAL A 44 -8.82 -14.38 4.52
N ALA A 45 -7.99 -14.13 5.53
CA ALA A 45 -7.52 -12.79 5.85
C ALA A 45 -6.67 -12.23 4.69
N LYS A 46 -6.86 -10.95 4.34
CA LYS A 46 -6.04 -10.27 3.33
C LYS A 46 -4.60 -10.00 3.80
N THR A 47 -4.39 -9.97 5.12
CA THR A 47 -3.14 -9.54 5.76
C THR A 47 -2.08 -10.63 5.91
N VAL A 48 -2.37 -11.88 5.55
CA VAL A 48 -1.37 -12.97 5.57
C VAL A 48 -0.56 -13.02 4.28
N GLY A 49 0.67 -13.55 4.34
CA GLY A 49 1.53 -13.73 3.17
C GLY A 49 0.92 -14.72 2.17
N LYS A 50 1.25 -14.57 0.87
CA LYS A 50 0.70 -15.37 -0.24
C LYS A 50 0.86 -16.87 -0.05
N ASP A 51 1.92 -17.30 0.64
CA ASP A 51 2.18 -18.72 0.92
C ASP A 51 1.11 -19.36 1.81
N ASN A 52 0.37 -18.55 2.59
CA ASN A 52 -0.73 -19.02 3.44
C ASN A 52 -2.04 -19.21 2.67
N TYR A 53 -2.10 -18.90 1.38
CA TYR A 53 -3.33 -18.99 0.58
C TYR A 53 -3.53 -20.34 -0.09
N GLY A 54 -2.60 -21.31 0.04
CA GLY A 54 -2.76 -22.62 -0.61
C GLY A 54 -2.94 -22.52 -2.13
N ASN A 55 -2.33 -21.53 -2.79
CA ASN A 55 -2.49 -21.26 -4.23
C ASN A 55 -3.95 -20.97 -4.68
N LEU A 56 -4.81 -20.50 -3.77
CA LEU A 56 -6.20 -20.15 -4.06
C LEU A 56 -6.38 -18.68 -4.51
N GLY A 57 -5.29 -17.92 -4.66
CA GLY A 57 -5.34 -16.47 -4.91
C GLY A 57 -6.17 -16.06 -6.14
N ASP A 58 -6.14 -16.88 -7.19
CA ASP A 58 -6.89 -16.65 -8.43
C ASP A 58 -8.41 -16.82 -8.27
N TYR A 59 -8.86 -17.26 -7.11
CA TYR A 59 -10.25 -17.60 -6.80
C TYR A 59 -10.85 -16.68 -5.74
N PHE A 60 -10.14 -15.59 -5.40
CA PHE A 60 -10.53 -14.66 -4.36
C PHE A 60 -11.37 -13.51 -4.90
N VAL A 61 -12.41 -13.16 -4.15
CA VAL A 61 -13.15 -11.92 -4.26
C VAL A 61 -12.99 -11.15 -2.96
N GLN A 62 -12.42 -9.95 -3.03
CA GLN A 62 -12.20 -9.12 -1.85
C GLN A 62 -13.49 -8.37 -1.47
N GLU A 63 -13.86 -8.46 -0.19
CA GLU A 63 -15.09 -7.87 0.37
C GLU A 63 -14.79 -6.98 1.61
N GLY A 64 -13.53 -6.57 1.76
CA GLY A 64 -13.02 -5.74 2.84
C GLY A 64 -11.58 -6.15 3.19
N LEU A 65 -11.34 -6.41 4.48
CA LEU A 65 -10.10 -7.02 4.99
C LEU A 65 -10.05 -8.54 4.84
N ALA A 66 -11.07 -9.13 4.24
CA ALA A 66 -11.16 -10.56 3.98
C ALA A 66 -11.40 -10.82 2.48
N ASN A 67 -10.79 -11.90 1.99
CA ASN A 67 -11.04 -12.43 0.66
C ASN A 67 -12.00 -13.62 0.80
N ARG A 68 -13.15 -13.55 0.13
CA ARG A 68 -14.03 -14.71 -0.03
C ARG A 68 -13.43 -15.64 -1.08
N ILE A 69 -13.39 -16.93 -0.79
CA ILE A 69 -13.04 -17.95 -1.77
C ILE A 69 -14.27 -18.22 -2.64
N THR A 70 -14.08 -18.31 -3.95
CA THR A 70 -15.13 -18.58 -4.94
C THR A 70 -14.69 -19.65 -5.93
N PRO A 71 -15.59 -20.38 -6.60
CA PRO A 71 -15.19 -21.37 -7.61
C PRO A 71 -14.72 -20.72 -8.92
N PHE A 72 -14.86 -19.40 -9.08
CA PHE A 72 -14.56 -18.69 -10.32
C PHE A 72 -13.12 -18.21 -10.34
N ASN A 73 -12.45 -18.34 -11.48
CA ASN A 73 -11.14 -17.74 -11.67
C ASN A 73 -11.30 -16.21 -11.85
N THR A 74 -11.10 -15.47 -10.77
CA THR A 74 -11.22 -14.01 -10.70
C THR A 74 -10.04 -13.30 -11.32
N ALA A 75 -8.86 -13.94 -11.37
CA ALA A 75 -7.69 -13.40 -12.06
C ALA A 75 -7.94 -13.25 -13.56
N LYS A 76 -8.61 -14.23 -14.19
CA LYS A 76 -8.94 -14.19 -15.62
C LYS A 76 -10.05 -13.18 -15.96
N SER A 77 -11.03 -13.03 -15.08
CA SER A 77 -12.17 -12.13 -15.31
C SER A 77 -11.92 -10.69 -14.87
N GLY A 78 -10.89 -10.43 -14.07
CA GLY A 78 -10.64 -9.14 -13.42
C GLY A 78 -11.68 -8.77 -12.36
N LYS A 79 -12.64 -9.65 -12.05
CA LYS A 79 -13.72 -9.42 -11.07
C LYS A 79 -13.32 -9.96 -9.69
N ASN A 80 -12.21 -9.45 -9.16
CA ASN A 80 -11.63 -9.88 -7.88
C ASN A 80 -12.00 -8.98 -6.69
N ILE A 81 -12.86 -7.98 -6.89
CA ILE A 81 -13.40 -7.09 -5.85
C ILE A 81 -14.92 -7.03 -6.02
N ASP A 82 -15.67 -7.28 -4.96
CA ASP A 82 -17.12 -7.07 -4.90
C ASP A 82 -17.39 -5.71 -4.26
N THR A 83 -17.52 -4.68 -5.10
CA THR A 83 -17.64 -3.28 -4.68
C THR A 83 -18.90 -3.01 -3.88
N GLU A 84 -20.01 -3.65 -4.21
CA GLU A 84 -21.28 -3.46 -3.51
C GLU A 84 -21.22 -3.99 -2.08
N LYS A 85 -20.76 -5.23 -1.89
CA LYS A 85 -20.59 -5.77 -0.54
C LYS A 85 -19.51 -5.05 0.25
N MET A 86 -18.39 -4.70 -0.39
CA MET A 86 -17.32 -3.97 0.28
C MET A 86 -17.83 -2.60 0.74
N TYR A 87 -18.63 -1.91 -0.08
CA TYR A 87 -19.28 -0.65 0.30
C TYR A 87 -20.21 -0.84 1.50
N GLU A 88 -21.13 -1.81 1.46
CA GLU A 88 -22.03 -2.10 2.57
C GLU A 88 -21.24 -2.35 3.87
N ASN A 89 -20.23 -3.22 3.81
CA ASN A 89 -19.40 -3.58 4.95
C ASN A 89 -18.67 -2.36 5.54
N LEU A 90 -17.95 -1.59 4.72
CA LEU A 90 -17.17 -0.43 5.21
C LEU A 90 -18.04 0.69 5.74
N MET A 91 -19.20 0.94 5.09
CA MET A 91 -20.05 2.07 5.44
C MET A 91 -20.92 1.79 6.68
N THR A 92 -21.26 0.53 6.95
CA THR A 92 -22.26 0.20 7.98
C THR A 92 -21.79 -0.80 9.05
N ARG A 93 -20.85 -1.71 8.76
CA ARG A 93 -20.51 -2.83 9.65
C ARG A 93 -19.15 -2.72 10.33
N PHE A 94 -18.20 -2.05 9.69
CA PHE A 94 -16.86 -1.89 10.24
C PHE A 94 -16.87 -1.00 11.48
N ALA A 95 -16.13 -1.43 12.50
CA ALA A 95 -15.83 -0.64 13.69
C ALA A 95 -14.35 -0.25 13.67
N PHE A 96 -14.06 1.03 13.97
CA PHE A 96 -12.72 1.62 13.85
C PHE A 96 -12.06 1.88 15.21
N GLY A 97 -12.58 1.28 16.29
CA GLY A 97 -11.89 1.26 17.58
C GLY A 97 -11.62 2.62 18.25
N GLY A 98 -12.28 3.70 17.81
CA GLY A 98 -12.10 5.05 18.39
C GLY A 98 -10.90 5.83 17.84
N ILE A 99 -10.35 5.45 16.68
CA ILE A 99 -9.27 6.19 15.98
C ILE A 99 -9.65 7.66 15.69
N ASP A 100 -10.94 7.95 15.58
CA ASP A 100 -11.50 9.28 15.38
C ASP A 100 -11.37 10.19 16.62
N LYS A 101 -10.99 9.65 17.79
CA LYS A 101 -10.81 10.44 19.02
C LYS A 101 -9.42 11.07 19.07
N PRO A 102 -9.31 12.39 19.30
CA PRO A 102 -8.02 13.05 19.44
C PRO A 102 -7.28 12.57 20.69
N GLY A 103 -5.94 12.52 20.62
CA GLY A 103 -5.08 12.19 21.75
C GLY A 103 -4.97 10.70 22.09
N ILE A 104 -5.54 9.80 21.26
CA ILE A 104 -5.32 8.36 21.41
C ILE A 104 -3.88 8.00 21.02
N TYR A 105 -3.21 7.22 21.87
CA TYR A 105 -1.90 6.66 21.54
C TYR A 105 -2.07 5.42 20.67
N LEU A 106 -1.38 5.40 19.53
CA LEU A 106 -1.29 4.25 18.63
C LEU A 106 0.17 3.85 18.55
N ASP A 107 0.49 2.63 19.01
CA ASP A 107 1.83 2.08 18.82
C ASP A 107 2.08 1.75 17.33
N GLU A 108 3.33 1.43 17.00
CA GLU A 108 3.78 1.15 15.64
C GLU A 108 2.96 0.03 14.95
N THR A 109 2.58 -1.01 15.70
CA THR A 109 1.80 -2.13 15.14
C THR A 109 0.36 -1.70 14.84
N VAL A 110 -0.28 -0.99 15.77
CA VAL A 110 -1.65 -0.49 15.57
C VAL A 110 -1.70 0.57 14.46
N MET A 111 -0.68 1.43 14.34
CA MET A 111 -0.58 2.41 13.26
C MET A 111 -0.58 1.75 11.87
N ARG A 112 0.17 0.64 11.72
CA ARG A 112 0.18 -0.15 10.48
C ARG A 112 -1.18 -0.78 10.16
N MET A 113 -1.92 -1.21 11.19
CA MET A 113 -3.28 -1.70 11.01
C MET A 113 -4.22 -0.59 10.55
N CYS A 114 -4.12 0.62 11.09
CA CYS A 114 -4.88 1.78 10.63
C CYS A 114 -4.62 2.08 9.15
N GLY A 115 -3.35 2.06 8.73
CA GLY A 115 -2.98 2.22 7.33
C GLY A 115 -3.59 1.16 6.41
N THR A 116 -3.73 -0.09 6.90
CA THR A 116 -4.39 -1.16 6.15
C THR A 116 -5.88 -0.89 5.96
N HIS A 117 -6.56 -0.33 6.97
CA HIS A 117 -7.97 0.06 6.85
C HIS A 117 -8.16 1.20 5.84
N ARG A 118 -7.32 2.25 5.91
CA ARG A 118 -7.34 3.35 4.92
C ARG A 118 -7.14 2.82 3.50
N ARG A 119 -6.23 1.87 3.30
CA ARG A 119 -6.00 1.26 1.98
C ARG A 119 -7.23 0.52 1.43
N VAL A 120 -8.06 -0.09 2.28
CA VAL A 120 -9.30 -0.73 1.82
C VAL A 120 -10.30 0.32 1.34
N PHE A 121 -10.43 1.46 2.04
CA PHE A 121 -11.23 2.59 1.56
C PHE A 121 -10.73 3.11 0.22
N SER A 122 -9.41 3.33 0.08
CA SER A 122 -8.84 3.89 -1.13
C SER A 122 -9.03 2.99 -2.35
N MET A 123 -8.90 1.68 -2.15
CA MET A 123 -9.17 0.68 -3.18
C MET A 123 -10.65 0.68 -3.59
N LEU A 124 -11.59 0.70 -2.63
CA LEU A 124 -13.02 0.77 -2.93
C LEU A 124 -13.37 2.05 -3.69
N ALA A 125 -12.92 3.21 -3.21
CA ALA A 125 -13.18 4.50 -3.81
C ALA A 125 -12.66 4.57 -5.25
N THR A 126 -11.43 4.11 -5.48
CA THR A 126 -10.83 4.03 -6.81
C THR A 126 -11.66 3.16 -7.74
N ARG A 127 -12.13 2.00 -7.25
CA ARG A 127 -12.94 1.09 -8.07
C ARG A 127 -14.32 1.67 -8.38
N LEU A 128 -14.95 2.36 -7.44
CA LEU A 128 -16.23 3.04 -7.66
C LEU A 128 -16.11 4.16 -8.71
N VAL A 129 -15.00 4.91 -8.71
CA VAL A 129 -14.71 5.89 -9.77
C VAL A 129 -14.58 5.20 -11.13
N GLN A 130 -13.85 4.09 -11.22
CA GLN A 130 -13.73 3.31 -12.47
C GLN A 130 -15.07 2.76 -12.96
N GLU A 131 -16.00 2.46 -12.04
CA GLU A 131 -17.37 2.04 -12.34
C GLU A 131 -18.32 3.21 -12.66
N GLY A 132 -17.85 4.46 -12.61
CA GLY A 132 -18.66 5.66 -12.82
C GLY A 132 -19.59 6.02 -11.65
N LYS A 133 -19.47 5.35 -10.51
CA LYS A 133 -20.30 5.56 -9.31
C LYS A 133 -19.71 6.66 -8.42
N LEU A 134 -19.66 7.88 -8.95
CA LEU A 134 -18.95 9.00 -8.32
C LEU A 134 -19.51 9.38 -6.95
N ASP A 135 -20.84 9.38 -6.77
CA ASP A 135 -21.47 9.71 -5.48
C ASP A 135 -21.09 8.72 -4.38
N LYS A 136 -21.06 7.42 -4.70
CA LYS A 136 -20.59 6.39 -3.76
C LYS A 136 -19.10 6.57 -3.46
N ALA A 137 -18.29 6.90 -4.46
CA ALA A 137 -16.86 7.15 -4.25
C ALA A 137 -16.63 8.33 -3.29
N ALA A 138 -17.38 9.44 -3.45
CA ALA A 138 -17.33 10.58 -2.54
C ALA A 138 -17.63 10.17 -1.11
N ASN A 139 -18.75 9.46 -0.88
CA ASN A 139 -19.13 8.98 0.45
C ASN A 139 -18.06 8.09 1.10
N VAL A 140 -17.38 7.25 0.32
CA VAL A 140 -16.32 6.36 0.81
C VAL A 140 -15.10 7.15 1.27
N VAL A 141 -14.67 8.14 0.49
CA VAL A 141 -13.50 8.96 0.86
C VAL A 141 -13.83 9.86 2.05
N GLU A 142 -15.01 10.48 2.10
CA GLU A 142 -15.48 11.25 3.27
C GLU A 142 -15.50 10.40 4.54
N LYS A 143 -16.02 9.18 4.45
CA LYS A 143 -16.05 8.25 5.58
C LYS A 143 -14.64 7.89 6.03
N ALA A 144 -13.71 7.66 5.10
CA ALA A 144 -12.32 7.32 5.40
C ALA A 144 -11.64 8.42 6.22
N GLU A 145 -11.76 9.68 5.78
CA GLU A 145 -11.19 10.84 6.47
C GLU A 145 -11.83 11.07 7.85
N LYS A 146 -13.14 10.80 7.98
CA LYS A 146 -13.85 10.94 9.25
C LYS A 146 -13.45 9.90 10.28
N VAL A 147 -13.32 8.63 9.87
CA VAL A 147 -13.06 7.51 10.81
C VAL A 147 -11.57 7.21 11.02
N ILE A 148 -10.71 7.68 10.13
CA ILE A 148 -9.25 7.56 10.21
C ILE A 148 -8.63 8.93 9.94
N PRO A 149 -8.87 9.92 10.83
CA PRO A 149 -8.47 11.30 10.58
C PRO A 149 -6.94 11.44 10.53
N PRO A 150 -6.41 12.34 9.67
CA PRO A 150 -4.98 12.57 9.53
C PRO A 150 -4.31 13.07 10.81
N THR A 151 -5.07 13.70 11.71
CA THR A 151 -4.59 14.14 13.03
C THR A 151 -4.18 12.98 13.94
N THR A 152 -4.80 11.82 13.78
CA THR A 152 -4.51 10.62 14.57
C THR A 152 -3.62 9.65 13.79
N VAL A 153 -3.91 9.48 12.50
CA VAL A 153 -3.19 8.59 11.60
C VAL A 153 -2.72 9.41 10.42
N PRO A 154 -1.49 9.95 10.42
CA PRO A 154 -1.03 10.82 9.33
C PRO A 154 -1.17 10.17 7.95
N HIS A 155 -1.38 11.00 6.93
CA HIS A 155 -1.28 10.53 5.55
C HIS A 155 0.13 10.07 5.25
N SER A 156 0.23 8.95 4.54
CA SER A 156 1.50 8.37 4.15
C SER A 156 1.34 7.67 2.81
N TYR A 157 2.44 7.55 2.07
CA TYR A 157 2.45 6.83 0.80
C TYR A 157 1.96 5.39 0.95
N GLY A 158 2.42 4.70 2.00
CA GLY A 158 2.07 3.32 2.27
C GLY A 158 0.59 3.09 2.62
N SER A 159 -0.15 4.08 3.14
CA SER A 159 -1.53 3.88 3.61
C SER A 159 -2.61 3.97 2.53
N GLY A 160 -2.23 4.14 1.26
CA GLY A 160 -3.17 4.34 0.15
C GLY A 160 -3.71 5.78 0.08
N SER A 161 -3.03 6.74 0.71
CA SER A 161 -3.47 8.13 0.79
C SER A 161 -3.44 8.82 -0.58
N LEU A 162 -2.44 8.52 -1.43
CA LEU A 162 -2.35 9.10 -2.78
C LEU A 162 -3.52 8.66 -3.67
N GLU A 163 -4.04 7.45 -3.51
CA GLU A 163 -5.24 6.98 -4.20
C GLU A 163 -6.50 7.74 -3.74
N LEU A 164 -6.65 8.01 -2.43
CA LEU A 164 -7.75 8.84 -1.92
C LEU A 164 -7.69 10.26 -2.51
N ALA A 165 -6.49 10.84 -2.57
CA ALA A 165 -6.29 12.15 -3.19
C ALA A 165 -6.62 12.16 -4.69
N ARG A 166 -6.24 11.11 -5.43
CA ARG A 166 -6.63 10.96 -6.84
C ARG A 166 -8.14 10.87 -7.00
N VAL A 167 -8.83 10.17 -6.11
CA VAL A 167 -10.30 10.12 -6.11
C VAL A 167 -10.87 11.51 -5.84
N TRP A 168 -10.40 12.23 -4.81
CA TRP A 168 -10.84 13.60 -4.56
C TRP A 168 -10.65 14.51 -5.77
N ASN A 169 -9.48 14.45 -6.40
CA ASN A 169 -9.20 15.25 -7.59
C ASN A 169 -10.15 14.89 -8.75
N THR A 170 -10.43 13.59 -8.95
CA THR A 170 -11.38 13.12 -9.98
C THR A 170 -12.81 13.60 -9.71
N LEU A 171 -13.18 13.75 -8.44
CA LEU A 171 -14.46 14.32 -8.00
C LEU A 171 -14.50 15.87 -8.08
N GLY A 172 -13.42 16.52 -8.57
CA GLY A 172 -13.29 17.97 -8.66
C GLY A 172 -12.90 18.65 -7.35
N LYS A 173 -12.63 17.88 -6.29
CA LYS A 173 -12.26 18.34 -4.94
C LYS A 173 -10.75 18.52 -4.82
N LYS A 174 -10.24 19.53 -5.54
CA LYS A 174 -8.80 19.79 -5.73
C LYS A 174 -8.08 20.18 -4.45
N GLN A 175 -8.74 20.94 -3.57
CA GLN A 175 -8.13 21.35 -2.30
C GLN A 175 -7.97 20.14 -1.38
N GLU A 176 -8.99 19.31 -1.29
CA GLU A 176 -9.00 18.09 -0.48
C GLU A 176 -7.92 17.10 -0.98
N ALA A 177 -7.74 16.97 -2.30
CA ALA A 177 -6.62 16.22 -2.87
C ALA A 177 -5.25 16.79 -2.45
N THR A 178 -5.12 18.13 -2.49
CA THR A 178 -3.88 18.82 -2.11
C THR A 178 -3.55 18.64 -0.62
N ASP A 179 -4.55 18.70 0.25
CA ASP A 179 -4.40 18.57 1.70
C ASP A 179 -3.94 17.17 2.12
N ILE A 180 -4.31 16.14 1.35
CA ILE A 180 -3.81 14.76 1.54
C ILE A 180 -2.38 14.59 1.02
N VAL A 181 -2.10 15.10 -0.19
CA VAL A 181 -0.84 14.80 -0.89
C VAL A 181 0.32 15.62 -0.37
N TYR A 182 0.07 16.87 0.01
CA TYR A 182 1.15 17.77 0.41
C TYR A 182 1.94 17.25 1.63
N PRO A 183 1.31 16.78 2.73
CA PRO A 183 2.05 16.18 3.84
C PRO A 183 2.87 14.94 3.43
N VAL A 184 2.37 14.14 2.48
CA VAL A 184 3.11 12.97 1.96
C VAL A 184 4.34 13.42 1.16
N ALA A 185 4.22 14.49 0.37
CA ALA A 185 5.35 15.08 -0.34
C ALA A 185 6.40 15.62 0.64
N ILE A 186 5.98 16.36 1.66
CA ILE A 186 6.89 16.92 2.67
C ILE A 186 7.61 15.83 3.47
N GLN A 187 6.91 14.78 3.88
CA GLN A 187 7.57 13.64 4.51
C GLN A 187 8.63 13.02 3.58
N ALA A 188 8.33 12.88 2.28
CA ALA A 188 9.29 12.36 1.32
C ALA A 188 10.51 13.29 1.16
N THR A 189 10.33 14.61 1.11
CA THR A 189 11.44 15.57 1.05
C THR A 189 12.33 15.48 2.29
N GLU A 190 11.72 15.39 3.49
CA GLU A 190 12.46 15.26 4.76
C GLU A 190 13.35 14.00 4.78
N TYR A 191 12.85 12.86 4.30
CA TYR A 191 13.65 11.64 4.20
C TYR A 191 14.76 11.75 3.15
N ILE A 192 14.48 12.34 1.97
CA ILE A 192 15.49 12.54 0.93
C ILE A 192 16.60 13.46 1.45
N ASP A 193 16.25 14.56 2.10
CA ASP A 193 17.21 15.48 2.73
C ASP A 193 18.06 14.77 3.77
N TRP A 194 17.44 13.93 4.61
CA TRP A 194 18.16 13.12 5.58
C TRP A 194 19.15 12.16 4.89
N TYR A 195 18.74 11.40 3.87
CA TYR A 195 19.66 10.53 3.12
C TYR A 195 20.79 11.32 2.46
N LEU A 196 20.50 12.49 1.89
CA LEU A 196 21.50 13.38 1.28
C LEU A 196 22.40 14.06 2.33
N SER A 197 22.04 14.04 3.61
CA SER A 197 22.96 14.48 4.68
C SER A 197 24.01 13.42 5.03
N LEU A 198 23.78 12.15 4.67
CA LEU A 198 24.68 11.03 5.03
C LEU A 198 25.96 11.01 4.16
N PRO A 199 27.07 10.43 4.65
CA PRO A 199 28.27 10.20 3.86
C PRO A 199 28.00 9.34 2.61
N ASN A 200 28.80 9.51 1.54
CA ASN A 200 28.59 8.82 0.26
C ASN A 200 28.48 7.29 0.40
N LYS A 201 29.32 6.69 1.25
CA LYS A 201 29.30 5.24 1.52
C LYS A 201 27.95 4.77 2.08
N ILE A 202 27.38 5.51 3.03
CA ILE A 202 26.09 5.18 3.66
C ILE A 202 24.94 5.46 2.68
N LEU A 203 25.01 6.56 1.94
CA LEU A 203 24.04 6.88 0.88
C LEU A 203 24.00 5.79 -0.19
N LEU A 204 25.14 5.25 -0.61
CA LEU A 204 25.23 4.17 -1.59
C LEU A 204 24.57 2.88 -1.07
N ILE A 205 24.81 2.50 0.18
CA ILE A 205 24.17 1.32 0.79
C ILE A 205 22.66 1.53 0.98
N SER A 206 22.24 2.79 1.20
CA SER A 206 20.83 3.18 1.41
C SER A 206 20.12 3.63 0.13
N GLU A 207 20.76 3.45 -1.03
CA GLU A 207 20.31 3.96 -2.32
C GLU A 207 18.85 3.62 -2.62
N LYS A 208 18.49 2.34 -2.44
CA LYS A 208 17.13 1.86 -2.70
C LYS A 208 16.07 2.57 -1.86
N GLU A 209 16.36 2.86 -0.60
CA GLU A 209 15.43 3.54 0.30
C GLU A 209 15.33 5.04 -0.04
N CYS A 210 16.45 5.68 -0.41
CA CYS A 210 16.43 7.05 -0.91
C CYS A 210 15.58 7.17 -2.20
N PHE A 211 15.78 6.27 -3.16
CA PHE A 211 14.97 6.22 -4.39
C PHE A 211 13.50 5.89 -4.12
N TYR A 212 13.19 5.12 -3.08
CA TYR A 212 11.81 4.88 -2.67
C TYR A 212 11.12 6.20 -2.30
N TYR A 213 11.73 7.07 -1.48
CA TYR A 213 11.14 8.39 -1.17
C TYR A 213 11.14 9.35 -2.36
N LEU A 214 12.16 9.31 -3.22
CA LEU A 214 12.17 10.09 -4.46
C LEU A 214 10.99 9.74 -5.37
N TYR A 215 10.66 8.46 -5.47
CA TYR A 215 9.48 7.98 -6.19
C TYR A 215 8.17 8.46 -5.55
N GLN A 216 8.09 8.48 -4.21
CA GLN A 216 6.91 9.02 -3.52
C GLN A 216 6.73 10.51 -3.82
N LEU A 217 7.81 11.29 -3.77
CA LEU A 217 7.79 12.72 -4.10
C LEU A 217 7.34 12.95 -5.54
N HIS A 218 7.90 12.19 -6.49
CA HIS A 218 7.48 12.26 -7.90
C HIS A 218 5.98 11.96 -8.06
N ALA A 219 5.48 10.89 -7.42
CA ALA A 219 4.06 10.53 -7.46
C ALA A 219 3.16 11.60 -6.84
N ALA A 220 3.61 12.24 -5.75
CA ALA A 220 2.89 13.32 -5.08
C ALA A 220 2.86 14.60 -5.95
N VAL A 221 3.99 15.01 -6.53
CA VAL A 221 4.07 16.17 -7.44
C VAL A 221 3.13 16.00 -8.63
N ALA A 222 3.07 14.81 -9.24
CA ALA A 222 2.16 14.55 -10.34
C ALA A 222 0.69 14.76 -9.96
N ILE A 223 0.27 14.35 -8.75
CA ILE A 223 -1.09 14.60 -8.28
C ILE A 223 -1.32 16.09 -8.03
N LEU A 224 -0.37 16.78 -7.38
CA LEU A 224 -0.48 18.22 -7.12
C LEU A 224 -0.59 19.05 -8.40
N GLN A 225 0.18 18.69 -9.43
CA GLN A 225 0.08 19.29 -10.77
C GLN A 225 -1.31 19.05 -11.37
N SER A 226 -1.81 17.81 -11.31
CA SER A 226 -3.14 17.47 -11.82
C SER A 226 -4.28 18.18 -11.06
N ALA A 227 -4.07 18.48 -9.77
CA ALA A 227 -5.00 19.25 -8.95
C ALA A 227 -4.89 20.76 -9.20
N GLY A 228 -3.86 21.23 -9.90
CA GLY A 228 -3.59 22.67 -10.08
C GLY A 228 -3.17 23.37 -8.79
N SER A 229 -2.52 22.66 -7.87
CA SER A 229 -2.00 23.26 -6.63
C SER A 229 -0.81 24.17 -6.93
N ASP A 230 -0.80 25.33 -6.27
CA ASP A 230 0.32 26.28 -6.22
C ASP A 230 1.62 25.66 -5.66
N LYS A 231 1.50 24.67 -4.78
CA LYS A 231 2.64 23.94 -4.18
C LYS A 231 3.38 23.06 -5.17
N ALA A 232 2.76 22.70 -6.29
CA ALA A 232 3.31 21.75 -7.26
C ALA A 232 4.60 22.25 -7.90
N MET A 233 4.68 23.56 -8.21
CA MET A 233 5.84 24.13 -8.91
C MET A 233 7.10 24.06 -8.06
N GLU A 234 7.01 24.40 -6.78
CA GLU A 234 8.16 24.40 -5.88
C GLU A 234 8.67 22.97 -5.63
N LEU A 235 7.75 22.04 -5.32
CA LEU A 235 8.11 20.64 -5.12
C LEU A 235 8.69 19.99 -6.38
N ASN A 236 8.24 20.38 -7.58
CA ASN A 236 8.83 19.89 -8.83
C ASN A 236 10.28 20.37 -9.00
N LYS A 237 10.57 21.64 -8.69
CA LYS A 237 11.95 22.14 -8.71
C LYS A 237 12.84 21.40 -7.72
N GLN A 238 12.34 21.17 -6.50
CA GLN A 238 13.07 20.40 -5.49
C GLN A 238 13.33 18.97 -5.96
N LEU A 239 12.34 18.32 -6.57
CA LEU A 239 12.50 16.99 -7.17
C LEU A 239 13.60 16.97 -8.24
N ASP A 240 13.67 17.97 -9.12
CA ASP A 240 14.73 18.09 -10.13
C ASP A 240 16.13 18.25 -9.47
N VAL A 241 16.22 19.07 -8.41
CA VAL A 241 17.45 19.24 -7.63
C VAL A 241 17.88 17.91 -6.98
N TYR A 242 16.95 17.18 -6.37
CA TYR A 242 17.26 15.87 -5.76
C TYR A 242 17.76 14.86 -6.79
N ASN A 243 17.12 14.77 -7.95
CA ASN A 243 17.58 13.90 -9.04
C ASN A 243 19.04 14.21 -9.42
N GLN A 244 19.39 15.49 -9.57
CA GLN A 244 20.75 15.90 -9.91
C GLN A 244 21.77 15.59 -8.81
N LEU A 245 21.42 15.86 -7.54
CA LEU A 245 22.30 15.61 -6.40
C LEU A 245 22.56 14.12 -6.20
N ILE A 246 21.52 13.28 -6.25
CA ILE A 246 21.62 11.83 -6.13
C ILE A 246 22.49 11.28 -7.26
N GLN A 247 22.22 11.69 -8.51
CA GLN A 247 22.99 11.24 -9.67
C GLN A 247 24.48 11.59 -9.54
N ARG A 248 24.79 12.81 -9.13
CA ARG A 248 26.17 13.28 -8.96
C ARG A 248 26.89 12.52 -7.85
N ARG A 249 26.23 12.24 -6.73
CA ARG A 249 26.87 11.63 -5.56
C ARG A 249 27.02 10.11 -5.66
N LEU A 250 26.06 9.43 -6.29
CA LEU A 250 26.10 7.98 -6.45
C LEU A 250 26.86 7.54 -7.70
N TYR A 251 26.76 8.29 -8.80
CA TYR A 251 27.28 7.86 -10.11
C TYR A 251 28.18 8.88 -10.81
N GLY A 252 28.46 10.02 -10.18
CA GLY A 252 29.49 10.94 -10.66
C GLY A 252 30.88 10.29 -10.55
N SER A 253 31.83 10.72 -11.38
CA SER A 253 33.20 10.20 -11.49
C SER A 253 34.06 10.25 -10.20
N VAL A 254 33.49 10.72 -9.08
CA VAL A 254 34.10 10.79 -7.74
C VAL A 254 33.58 9.69 -6.82
N GLY A 255 32.48 8.99 -7.16
CA GLY A 255 31.94 7.87 -6.37
C GLY A 255 32.70 6.53 -6.54
N MET A 256 33.77 6.52 -7.35
CA MET A 256 34.60 5.34 -7.64
C MET A 256 36.04 5.44 -7.10
N SER A 257 36.41 6.45 -6.30
CA SER A 257 37.54 6.29 -5.38
C SER A 257 36.99 5.79 -4.06
N LEU A 258 37.14 4.49 -3.83
CA LEU A 258 37.31 4.02 -2.47
C LEU A 258 38.63 4.64 -2.02
N ASP A 259 38.56 5.75 -1.29
CA ASP A 259 39.73 6.32 -0.65
C ASP A 259 40.33 5.23 0.23
N ALA A 260 41.51 4.76 -0.16
CA ALA A 260 42.25 3.67 0.47
C ALA A 260 42.87 4.09 1.81
N ASP A 261 42.53 5.27 2.33
CA ASP A 261 43.18 5.91 3.46
C ASP A 261 42.38 5.80 4.77
N ASP A 262 41.19 5.20 4.78
CA ASP A 262 40.39 4.97 6.00
C ASP A 262 40.56 3.56 6.61
N ILE A 263 41.63 2.84 6.26
CA ILE A 263 42.06 1.65 7.01
C ILE A 263 43.13 2.10 8.01
N GLU A 264 42.71 2.75 9.10
CA GLU A 264 43.42 2.58 10.36
C GLU A 264 43.00 1.20 10.90
N GLU A 265 43.90 0.22 10.72
CA GLU A 265 43.87 -1.03 11.47
C GLU A 265 43.97 -0.68 12.96
N GLU A 266 42.83 -0.64 13.64
CA GLU A 266 42.78 -0.70 15.09
C GLU A 266 43.20 -2.13 15.47
N SER A 267 44.51 -2.33 15.63
CA SER A 267 45.10 -3.55 16.13
C SER A 267 44.64 -3.74 17.58
N TYR A 268 43.67 -4.63 17.78
CA TYR A 268 43.39 -5.17 19.11
C TYR A 268 44.59 -6.01 19.56
N GLU A 269 45.43 -5.43 20.42
CA GLU A 269 46.38 -6.19 21.23
C GLU A 269 45.57 -7.06 22.21
N ASP A 270 45.69 -8.38 22.01
CA ASP A 270 45.17 -9.44 22.84
C ASP A 270 46.04 -9.55 24.11
N ASP A 271 45.74 -8.72 25.11
CA ASP A 271 46.33 -8.86 26.45
C ASP A 271 45.61 -9.97 27.22
N THR A 272 46.01 -11.22 26.94
CA THR A 272 45.83 -12.33 27.87
C THR A 272 46.91 -12.31 28.94
N VAL A 273 46.50 -12.15 30.20
CA VAL A 273 47.22 -12.60 31.41
C VAL A 273 46.30 -13.54 32.18
#